data_AF-A0A3N5YD05-F1
#
_entry.id   AF-A0A3N5YD05-F1
#
_cell.length_a   1.000
_cell.length_b   1.000
_cell.length_c   1.000
_cell.angle_alpha   90.00
_cell.angle_beta   90.00
_cell.angle_gamma   90.00
#
_symmetry.space_group_name_H-M   'P 1'
#
loop_
_entity.id
_entity.type
_entity.pdbx_description
1 polymer ?
#
loop_
_entity_poly.entity_id
_entity_poly.type
_entity_poly.pdbx_seq_one_letter_code
_entity_poly.pdbx_strand_id
1 'polypeptide(L)'
;MMNKLTPPDLQESEAFLTDLFQQVKIWEGNLSGGETLNVGATAVERLLSTKIQFGNPTHNLTRLTPARFKQLGIELAPLIRQQMDERDFYYMTLGADMRPEPGAQFKVLACELNFGPKGLDEPIIQTIFPQSRWRPVLSWGGGLSLTLDGNLSWGVGVDASKLSQLLNLPDELKAFVTNKDELKSFIVVPDYTYELGRFEIVAFGEGNSECYWYIDEPDLQKKATVQFGIIFKVPKKTASVELRGLVWTEPRMNWLVAQVENVFGYLSDQLKTLLGSKDKAANKFARGAAEKWVLPLPN
;
A
#
# COMPACT_ATOMS: atom_id res chain seq x y z
N MET A 1 -18.25 10.60 2.46
CA MET A 1 -17.00 10.78 1.72
C MET A 1 -15.86 10.75 2.73
N MET A 2 -15.03 9.72 2.72
CA MET A 2 -13.75 9.76 3.46
C MET A 2 -12.75 10.47 2.56
N ASN A 3 -12.16 11.56 3.07
CA ASN A 3 -11.23 12.37 2.32
C ASN A 3 -9.88 11.65 2.19
N LYS A 4 -9.31 11.66 0.98
CA LYS A 4 -7.89 11.36 0.74
C LYS A 4 -7.05 12.07 1.80
N LEU A 5 -6.16 11.37 2.50
CA LEU A 5 -5.21 12.05 3.38
C LEU A 5 -4.26 12.87 2.52
N THR A 6 -3.89 14.04 3.03
CA THR A 6 -2.85 14.85 2.41
C THR A 6 -1.53 14.09 2.51
N PRO A 7 -0.88 13.78 1.38
CA PRO A 7 0.42 13.12 1.42
C PRO A 7 1.45 13.96 2.18
N PRO A 8 2.40 13.33 2.90
CA PRO A 8 3.45 14.05 3.60
C PRO A 8 4.45 14.66 2.62
N ASP A 9 5.04 15.78 3.02
CA ASP A 9 6.31 16.21 2.45
C ASP A 9 7.41 15.39 3.14
N LEU A 10 7.98 14.42 2.42
CA LEU A 10 8.97 13.51 3.00
C LEU A 10 10.25 14.23 3.46
N GLN A 11 10.62 15.36 2.85
CA GLN A 11 11.79 16.14 3.29
C GLN A 11 11.48 16.89 4.59
N GLU A 12 10.29 17.48 4.68
CA GLU A 12 9.83 18.13 5.92
C GLU A 12 9.72 17.10 7.06
N SER A 13 9.17 15.92 6.78
CA SER A 13 9.05 14.84 7.77
C SER A 13 10.41 14.34 8.26
N GLU A 14 11.40 14.21 7.36
CA GLU A 14 12.77 13.85 7.73
C GLU A 14 13.44 14.93 8.59
N ALA A 15 13.23 16.20 8.27
CA ALA A 15 13.73 17.32 9.08
C ALA A 15 13.13 17.30 10.49
N PHE A 16 11.82 17.08 10.64
CA PHE A 16 11.17 16.99 11.95
C PHE A 16 11.63 15.81 12.79
N LEU A 17 11.78 14.63 12.17
CA LEU A 17 12.29 13.45 12.88
C LEU A 17 13.76 13.64 13.30
N THR A 18 14.57 14.29 12.45
CA THR A 18 15.97 14.59 12.76
C THR A 18 16.09 15.60 13.91
N ASP A 19 15.30 16.69 13.88
CA ASP A 19 15.25 17.67 14.97
C ASP A 19 14.80 17.02 16.28
N LEU A 20 13.74 16.21 16.24
CA LEU A 20 13.28 15.44 17.39
C LEU A 20 14.37 14.53 17.94
N PHE A 21 15.09 13.80 17.08
CA PHE A 21 16.19 12.93 17.49
C PHE A 21 17.30 13.69 18.19
N GLN A 22 17.75 14.82 17.61
CA GLN A 22 18.83 15.63 18.20
C GLN A 22 18.44 16.18 19.56
N GLN A 23 17.24 16.77 19.68
CA GLN A 23 16.79 17.33 20.96
C GLN A 23 16.62 16.26 22.03
N VAL A 24 15.99 15.13 21.70
CA VAL A 24 15.83 14.02 22.65
C VAL A 24 17.18 13.50 23.10
N LYS A 25 18.13 13.28 22.17
CA LYS A 25 19.48 12.82 22.49
C LYS A 25 20.22 13.78 23.43
N ILE A 26 20.16 15.08 23.16
CA ILE A 26 20.81 16.11 24.01
C ILE A 26 20.24 16.10 25.43
N TRP A 27 18.91 16.14 25.55
CA TRP A 27 18.27 16.24 26.86
C TRP A 27 18.36 14.95 27.67
N GLU A 28 18.25 13.80 27.02
CA GLU A 28 18.46 12.53 27.69
C GLU A 28 19.91 12.40 28.19
N GLY A 29 20.90 12.80 27.39
CA GLY A 29 22.31 12.77 27.81
C GLY A 29 22.62 13.69 28.99
N ASN A 30 22.01 14.88 29.00
CA ASN A 30 22.11 15.82 30.14
C ASN A 30 21.52 15.25 31.42
N LEU A 31 20.41 14.51 31.33
CA LEU A 31 19.74 13.90 32.48
C LEU A 31 20.45 12.63 32.99
N SER A 32 21.06 11.85 32.10
CA SER A 32 21.75 10.59 32.46
C SER A 32 23.24 10.74 32.74
N GLY A 33 23.82 11.94 32.56
CA GLY A 33 25.23 12.20 32.85
C GLY A 33 26.21 11.50 31.89
N GLY A 34 25.83 11.26 30.64
CA GLY A 34 26.64 10.55 29.65
C GLY A 34 26.07 10.58 28.22
N GLU A 35 26.85 10.10 27.24
CA GLU A 35 26.52 10.16 25.81
C GLU A 35 25.73 8.94 25.26
N THR A 36 25.31 8.01 26.12
CA THR A 36 24.56 6.82 25.70
C THR A 36 23.14 7.18 25.25
N LEU A 37 22.70 6.61 24.12
CA LEU A 37 21.31 6.71 23.68
C LEU A 37 20.40 6.03 24.71
N ASN A 38 19.49 6.81 25.28
CA ASN A 38 18.46 6.30 26.18
C ASN A 38 17.21 5.91 25.38
N VAL A 39 16.13 5.55 26.08
CA VAL A 39 14.92 4.95 25.49
C VAL A 39 14.30 5.84 24.41
N GLY A 40 14.19 7.16 24.66
CA GLY A 40 13.59 8.09 23.72
C GLY A 40 14.41 8.25 22.45
N ALA A 41 15.71 8.52 22.58
CA ALA A 41 16.58 8.71 21.43
C ALA A 41 16.68 7.44 20.58
N THR A 42 16.71 6.27 21.22
CA THR A 42 16.66 4.96 20.53
C THR A 42 15.36 4.77 19.76
N ALA A 43 14.21 5.15 20.33
CA ALA A 43 12.92 5.02 19.66
C ALA A 43 12.81 5.93 18.42
N VAL A 44 13.29 7.17 18.52
CA VAL A 44 13.29 8.11 17.38
C VAL A 44 14.30 7.66 16.31
N GLU A 45 15.47 7.15 16.71
CA GLU A 45 16.45 6.57 15.77
C GLU A 45 15.86 5.39 14.99
N ARG A 46 15.09 4.52 15.64
CA ARG A 46 14.40 3.39 14.98
C ARG A 46 13.35 3.86 13.96
N LEU A 47 12.63 4.93 14.25
CA LEU A 47 11.75 5.57 13.26
C LEU A 47 12.57 6.10 12.08
N LEU A 48 13.66 6.83 12.36
CA LEU A 48 14.57 7.38 11.34
C LEU A 48 15.26 6.31 10.49
N SER A 49 15.45 5.11 11.04
CA SER A 49 16.13 4.01 10.36
C SER A 49 15.16 3.12 9.58
N THR A 50 13.84 3.30 9.79
CA THR A 50 12.82 2.56 9.03
C THR A 50 12.92 2.90 7.55
N LYS A 51 13.11 1.85 6.74
CA LYS A 51 13.24 1.95 5.29
C LYS A 51 11.94 1.54 4.62
N ILE A 52 11.53 2.35 3.67
CA ILE A 52 10.42 2.05 2.76
C ILE A 52 10.95 2.13 1.34
N GLN A 53 10.55 1.18 0.50
CA GLN A 53 10.97 1.13 -0.90
C GLN A 53 9.84 0.51 -1.74
N PHE A 54 9.77 0.89 -3.01
CA PHE A 54 8.91 0.18 -3.94
C PHE A 54 9.61 -1.07 -4.50
N GLY A 55 8.81 -2.08 -4.82
CA GLY A 55 9.21 -3.16 -5.71
C GLY A 55 9.26 -2.69 -7.16
N ASN A 56 9.76 -3.54 -8.07
CA ASN A 56 9.83 -3.19 -9.48
C ASN A 56 8.43 -3.28 -10.16
N PRO A 57 7.83 -2.16 -10.64
CA PRO A 57 6.53 -2.17 -11.30
C PRO A 57 6.51 -2.97 -12.61
N THR A 58 7.65 -3.23 -13.25
CA THR A 58 7.69 -3.97 -14.52
C THR A 58 7.70 -5.49 -14.34
N HIS A 59 7.94 -6.00 -13.13
CA HIS A 59 8.14 -7.44 -12.90
C HIS A 59 6.90 -8.26 -13.31
N ASN A 60 5.71 -7.73 -13.05
CA ASN A 60 4.43 -8.37 -13.32
C ASN A 60 3.55 -7.57 -14.30
N LEU A 61 4.15 -6.66 -15.07
CA LEU A 61 3.42 -5.87 -16.05
C LEU A 61 3.05 -6.74 -17.25
N THR A 62 1.76 -7.03 -17.40
CA THR A 62 1.26 -8.02 -18.36
C THR A 62 0.11 -7.45 -19.19
N ARG A 63 0.21 -7.56 -20.52
CA ARG A 63 -0.89 -7.22 -21.42
C ARG A 63 -2.04 -8.22 -21.31
N LEU A 64 -3.26 -7.71 -21.17
CA LEU A 64 -4.50 -8.47 -21.12
C LEU A 64 -5.08 -8.53 -22.53
N THR A 65 -5.30 -9.73 -23.07
CA THR A 65 -5.83 -9.91 -24.43
C THR A 65 -6.96 -10.94 -24.49
N PRO A 66 -7.98 -10.75 -25.36
CA PRO A 66 -9.08 -11.71 -25.47
C PRO A 66 -8.64 -13.14 -25.75
N ALA A 67 -7.59 -13.32 -26.56
CA ALA A 67 -7.05 -14.63 -26.91
C ALA A 67 -6.58 -15.40 -25.67
N ARG A 68 -5.91 -14.73 -24.72
CA ARG A 68 -5.40 -15.36 -23.52
C ARG A 68 -6.53 -15.72 -22.52
N PHE A 69 -7.57 -14.89 -22.39
CA PHE A 69 -8.76 -15.28 -21.60
C PHE A 69 -9.45 -16.52 -22.18
N LYS A 70 -9.60 -16.57 -23.52
CA LYS A 70 -10.18 -17.72 -24.22
C LYS A 70 -9.36 -19.00 -24.03
N GLN A 71 -8.02 -18.92 -24.07
CA GLN A 71 -7.13 -20.07 -23.81
C GLN A 71 -7.35 -20.69 -22.43
N LEU A 72 -7.77 -19.89 -21.45
CA LEU A 72 -8.01 -20.32 -20.08
C LEU A 72 -9.49 -20.66 -19.81
N GLY A 73 -10.32 -20.66 -20.86
CA GLY A 73 -11.74 -20.96 -20.76
C GLY A 73 -12.54 -19.89 -20.01
N ILE A 74 -12.03 -18.66 -19.92
CA ILE A 74 -12.72 -17.52 -19.31
C ILE A 74 -13.38 -16.73 -20.44
N GLU A 75 -14.70 -16.61 -20.39
CA GLU A 75 -15.44 -15.79 -21.34
C GLU A 75 -15.42 -14.32 -20.90
N LEU A 76 -14.82 -13.46 -21.72
CA LEU A 76 -14.87 -12.02 -21.51
C LEU A 76 -16.28 -11.49 -21.71
N ALA A 77 -16.73 -10.65 -20.78
CA ALA A 77 -17.99 -9.95 -20.87
C ALA A 77 -18.05 -9.07 -22.14
N PRO A 78 -19.21 -8.93 -22.79
CA PRO A 78 -19.33 -8.21 -24.06
C PRO A 78 -18.75 -6.79 -24.03
N LEU A 79 -19.01 -6.04 -22.95
CA LEU A 79 -18.52 -4.68 -22.79
C LEU A 79 -16.99 -4.63 -22.67
N ILE A 80 -16.37 -5.54 -21.92
CA ILE A 80 -14.91 -5.61 -21.80
C ILE A 80 -14.28 -5.98 -23.14
N ARG A 81 -14.89 -6.91 -23.87
CA ARG A 81 -14.43 -7.29 -25.21
C ARG A 81 -14.42 -6.08 -26.15
N GLN A 82 -15.51 -5.32 -26.19
CA GLN A 82 -15.60 -4.09 -26.97
C GLN A 82 -14.53 -3.07 -26.55
N GLN A 83 -14.32 -2.86 -25.25
CA GLN A 83 -13.28 -1.95 -24.77
C GLN A 83 -11.87 -2.42 -25.15
N MET A 84 -11.61 -3.72 -25.17
CA MET A 84 -10.33 -4.29 -25.60
C MET A 84 -10.09 -4.14 -27.10
N ASP A 85 -11.11 -3.87 -27.92
CA ASP A 85 -10.94 -3.53 -29.33
C ASP A 85 -10.44 -2.08 -29.49
N GLU A 86 -10.89 -1.19 -28.61
CA GLU A 86 -10.57 0.25 -28.65
C GLU A 86 -9.33 0.64 -27.84
N ARG A 87 -8.97 -0.15 -26.81
CA ARG A 87 -7.89 0.14 -25.86
C ARG A 87 -7.07 -1.09 -25.54
N ASP A 88 -5.84 -0.87 -25.08
CA ASP A 88 -5.00 -1.94 -24.54
C ASP A 88 -5.09 -1.95 -23.03
N PHE A 89 -5.28 -3.15 -22.47
CA PHE A 89 -5.41 -3.36 -21.04
C PHE A 89 -4.15 -4.03 -20.49
N TYR A 90 -3.75 -3.61 -19.30
CA TYR A 90 -2.57 -4.09 -18.62
C TYR A 90 -2.89 -4.40 -17.17
N TYR A 91 -2.31 -5.49 -16.69
CA TYR A 91 -2.21 -5.82 -15.28
C TYR A 91 -0.82 -5.46 -14.79
N MET A 92 -0.74 -4.94 -13.57
CA MET A 92 0.51 -4.68 -12.86
C MET A 92 0.31 -5.00 -11.38
N THR A 93 1.38 -5.47 -10.73
CA THR A 93 1.50 -5.39 -9.27
C THR A 93 2.67 -4.52 -8.88
N LEU A 94 2.49 -3.82 -7.76
CA LEU A 94 3.51 -3.01 -7.15
C LEU A 94 3.61 -3.35 -5.67
N GLY A 95 4.77 -3.84 -5.26
CA GLY A 95 5.08 -4.04 -3.84
C GLY A 95 5.50 -2.72 -3.19
N ALA A 96 5.07 -2.50 -1.96
CA ALA A 96 5.65 -1.55 -1.04
C ALA A 96 6.31 -2.34 0.09
N ASP A 97 7.64 -2.36 0.08
CA ASP A 97 8.39 -2.95 1.16
C ASP A 97 8.56 -1.94 2.27
N MET A 98 8.19 -2.31 3.48
CA MET A 98 8.43 -1.54 4.69
C MET A 98 9.20 -2.43 5.67
N ARG A 99 10.39 -1.98 6.06
CA ARG A 99 11.25 -2.68 7.00
C ARG A 99 11.37 -1.84 8.27
N PRO A 100 10.39 -1.95 9.19
CA PRO A 100 10.45 -1.23 10.44
C PRO A 100 11.56 -1.80 11.31
N GLU A 101 12.31 -0.93 11.98
CA GLU A 101 13.27 -1.38 12.99
C GLU A 101 12.53 -1.97 14.21
N PRO A 102 13.12 -2.95 14.93
CA PRO A 102 12.48 -3.59 16.08
C PRO A 102 11.97 -2.58 17.11
N GLY A 103 10.66 -2.64 17.41
CA GLY A 103 10.00 -1.77 18.38
C GLY A 103 9.52 -0.42 17.85
N ALA A 104 9.83 -0.05 16.59
CA ALA A 104 9.16 1.07 15.93
C ALA A 104 7.68 0.76 15.70
N GLN A 105 6.79 1.69 16.09
CA GLN A 105 5.35 1.49 15.92
C GLN A 105 4.75 2.42 14.89
N PHE A 106 4.14 1.82 13.88
CA PHE A 106 3.39 2.49 12.83
C PHE A 106 1.90 2.23 12.96
N LYS A 107 1.09 3.21 12.58
CA LYS A 107 -0.37 3.12 12.57
C LYS A 107 -0.92 2.99 11.15
N VAL A 108 -0.25 3.60 10.17
CA VAL A 108 -0.77 3.74 8.80
C VAL A 108 0.24 3.23 7.81
N LEU A 109 -0.23 2.58 6.73
CA LEU A 109 0.48 2.52 5.45
C LEU A 109 -0.40 3.16 4.38
N ALA A 110 0.13 4.12 3.66
CA ALA A 110 -0.54 4.76 2.53
C ALA A 110 0.31 4.67 1.27
N CYS A 111 -0.34 4.51 0.13
CA CYS A 111 0.30 4.43 -1.17
C CYS A 111 -0.53 5.22 -2.18
N GLU A 112 0.12 6.09 -2.93
CA GLU A 112 -0.46 6.84 -4.04
C GLU A 112 0.31 6.53 -5.31
N LEU A 113 -0.42 6.24 -6.39
CA LEU A 113 0.12 6.03 -7.72
C LEU A 113 -0.55 6.98 -8.70
N ASN A 114 0.25 7.70 -9.45
CA ASN A 114 -0.19 8.70 -10.41
C ASN A 114 0.39 8.36 -11.80
N PHE A 115 -0.49 7.96 -12.71
CA PHE A 115 -0.16 7.54 -14.07
C PHE A 115 -0.16 8.73 -15.03
N GLY A 116 0.77 8.73 -15.98
CA GLY A 116 0.86 9.68 -17.08
C GLY A 116 1.09 8.99 -18.43
N PRO A 117 0.98 9.73 -19.55
CA PRO A 117 0.69 11.16 -19.64
C PRO A 117 -0.76 11.50 -19.25
N LYS A 118 -1.10 12.78 -19.06
CA LYS A 118 -2.47 13.25 -18.79
C LYS A 118 -3.16 13.71 -20.08
N GLY A 119 -4.49 13.72 -20.12
CA GLY A 119 -5.25 14.18 -21.28
C GLY A 119 -5.70 13.05 -22.20
N LEU A 120 -5.49 13.21 -23.51
CA LEU A 120 -6.04 12.26 -24.50
C LEU A 120 -5.42 10.86 -24.39
N ASP A 121 -4.14 10.78 -24.00
CA ASP A 121 -3.39 9.53 -23.88
C ASP A 121 -3.34 8.99 -22.44
N GLU A 122 -4.29 9.43 -21.61
CA GLU A 122 -4.27 9.15 -20.19
C GLU A 122 -4.55 7.68 -19.86
N PRO A 123 -3.67 7.02 -19.08
CA PRO A 123 -3.96 5.72 -18.53
C PRO A 123 -5.14 5.80 -17.58
N ILE A 124 -6.13 4.96 -17.79
CA ILE A 124 -7.35 4.90 -16.96
C ILE A 124 -7.34 3.61 -16.17
N ILE A 125 -7.42 3.71 -14.86
CA ILE A 125 -7.50 2.58 -13.96
C ILE A 125 -8.89 1.94 -14.10
N GLN A 126 -8.91 0.65 -14.39
CA GLN A 126 -10.11 -0.15 -14.53
C GLN A 126 -10.54 -0.73 -13.18
N THR A 127 -9.62 -1.34 -12.45
CA THR A 127 -9.87 -1.84 -11.09
C THR A 127 -8.58 -1.92 -10.29
N ILE A 128 -8.71 -1.91 -8.97
CA ILE A 128 -7.60 -1.98 -8.02
C ILE A 128 -7.84 -3.02 -6.93
N PHE A 129 -6.74 -3.53 -6.39
CA PHE A 129 -6.72 -4.46 -5.27
C PHE A 129 -5.57 -4.10 -4.31
N PRO A 130 -5.74 -4.20 -2.98
CA PRO A 130 -6.99 -4.51 -2.28
C PRO A 130 -7.94 -3.30 -2.21
N GLN A 131 -9.18 -3.56 -1.83
CA GLN A 131 -10.24 -2.59 -1.55
C GLN A 131 -10.93 -2.99 -0.23
N SER A 132 -11.68 -2.08 0.39
CA SER A 132 -12.36 -2.31 1.68
C SER A 132 -13.21 -3.58 1.71
N ARG A 133 -13.89 -3.90 0.58
CA ARG A 133 -14.70 -5.12 0.45
C ARG A 133 -13.91 -6.41 0.68
N TRP A 134 -12.60 -6.41 0.43
CA TRP A 134 -11.75 -7.59 0.60
C TRP A 134 -11.29 -7.83 2.03
N ARG A 135 -11.55 -6.90 2.96
CA ARG A 135 -11.16 -7.00 4.37
C ARG A 135 -11.49 -8.36 5.02
N PRO A 136 -12.69 -8.94 4.85
CA PRO A 136 -13.01 -10.23 5.46
C PRO A 136 -12.17 -11.39 4.94
N VAL A 137 -11.73 -11.34 3.68
CA VAL A 137 -10.90 -12.39 3.05
C VAL A 137 -9.43 -12.20 3.41
N LEU A 138 -8.97 -10.95 3.39
CA LEU A 138 -7.60 -10.58 3.73
C LEU A 138 -7.27 -10.78 5.21
N SER A 139 -8.26 -10.79 6.10
CA SER A 139 -8.05 -11.08 7.53
C SER A 139 -7.84 -12.57 7.82
N TRP A 140 -8.06 -13.45 6.85
CA TRP A 140 -7.87 -14.90 7.03
C TRP A 140 -6.42 -15.29 7.24
N GLY A 141 -5.45 -14.45 6.82
CA GLY A 141 -4.04 -14.82 6.87
C GLY A 141 -3.65 -15.84 5.81
N GLY A 142 -2.35 -15.91 5.51
CA GLY A 142 -1.78 -16.90 4.59
C GLY A 142 -1.75 -16.46 3.13
N GLY A 143 -1.21 -17.33 2.27
CA GLY A 143 -1.04 -17.07 0.85
C GLY A 143 -2.39 -17.09 0.13
N LEU A 144 -2.77 -15.95 -0.44
CA LEU A 144 -3.94 -15.84 -1.32
C LEU A 144 -3.47 -15.87 -2.77
N SER A 145 -4.24 -16.53 -3.64
CA SER A 145 -4.03 -16.45 -5.09
C SER A 145 -4.98 -15.42 -5.68
N LEU A 146 -4.47 -14.33 -6.24
CA LEU A 146 -5.32 -13.35 -6.93
C LEU A 146 -5.53 -13.71 -8.38
N THR A 147 -6.74 -13.48 -8.87
CA THR A 147 -7.17 -13.86 -10.23
C THR A 147 -8.05 -12.77 -10.84
N LEU A 148 -8.30 -12.85 -12.15
CA LEU A 148 -9.20 -11.95 -12.87
C LEU A 148 -10.30 -12.74 -13.58
N ASP A 149 -11.54 -12.28 -13.44
CA ASP A 149 -12.69 -12.84 -14.15
C ASP A 149 -12.91 -12.20 -15.54
N GLY A 150 -14.00 -12.60 -16.22
CA GLY A 150 -14.38 -12.06 -17.53
C GLY A 150 -14.76 -10.57 -17.54
N ASN A 151 -14.98 -9.97 -16.37
CA ASN A 151 -15.24 -8.53 -16.18
C ASN A 151 -13.98 -7.76 -15.78
N LEU A 152 -12.81 -8.42 -15.73
CA LEU A 152 -11.57 -7.90 -15.15
C LEU A 152 -11.72 -7.56 -13.65
N SER A 153 -12.66 -8.18 -12.96
CA SER A 153 -12.81 -8.07 -11.51
C SER A 153 -11.89 -9.06 -10.82
N TRP A 154 -11.37 -8.64 -9.67
CA TRP A 154 -10.51 -9.48 -8.85
C TRP A 154 -11.29 -10.64 -8.24
N GLY A 155 -10.73 -11.85 -8.38
CA GLY A 155 -11.11 -13.03 -7.62
C GLY A 155 -9.99 -13.42 -6.66
N VAL A 156 -10.35 -14.09 -5.56
CA VAL A 156 -9.40 -14.57 -4.56
C VAL A 156 -9.54 -16.08 -4.39
N GLY A 157 -8.49 -16.79 -4.72
CA GLY A 157 -8.29 -18.19 -4.41
C GLY A 157 -7.75 -18.38 -3.01
N VAL A 158 -8.38 -19.26 -2.25
CA VAL A 158 -7.96 -19.59 -0.87
C VAL A 158 -7.60 -21.07 -0.73
N ASP A 159 -6.69 -21.36 0.19
CA ASP A 159 -6.31 -22.72 0.54
C ASP A 159 -7.50 -23.55 1.06
N ALA A 160 -7.44 -24.86 0.86
CA ALA A 160 -8.43 -25.82 1.36
C ALA A 160 -8.73 -25.64 2.86
N SER A 161 -7.72 -25.27 3.67
CA SER A 161 -7.87 -25.01 5.11
C SER A 161 -8.74 -23.80 5.45
N LYS A 162 -9.01 -22.90 4.50
CA LYS A 162 -9.82 -21.68 4.68
C LYS A 162 -11.21 -21.79 4.06
N LEU A 163 -11.55 -22.90 3.39
CA LEU A 163 -12.84 -23.07 2.73
C LEU A 163 -14.04 -22.96 3.67
N SER A 164 -13.91 -23.41 4.92
CA SER A 164 -14.96 -23.28 5.93
C SER A 164 -15.29 -21.81 6.25
N GLN A 165 -14.35 -20.89 6.03
CA GLN A 165 -14.53 -19.46 6.27
C GLN A 165 -15.36 -18.78 5.16
N LEU A 166 -15.44 -19.39 3.96
CA LEU A 166 -16.27 -18.90 2.85
C LEU A 166 -17.75 -18.80 3.21
N LEU A 167 -18.24 -19.72 4.04
CA LEU A 167 -19.65 -19.77 4.46
C LEU A 167 -20.06 -18.49 5.21
N ASN A 168 -19.11 -17.85 5.89
CA ASN A 168 -19.32 -16.65 6.69
C ASN A 168 -19.16 -15.36 5.88
N LEU A 169 -18.80 -15.44 4.60
CA LEU A 169 -18.70 -14.26 3.75
C LEU A 169 -20.08 -13.75 3.32
N PRO A 170 -20.23 -12.44 3.08
CA PRO A 170 -21.32 -11.90 2.30
C PRO A 170 -21.44 -12.60 0.94
N ASP A 171 -22.66 -12.82 0.46
CA ASP A 171 -22.89 -13.55 -0.80
C ASP A 171 -22.26 -12.85 -2.01
N GLU A 172 -22.22 -11.52 -2.00
CA GLU A 172 -21.51 -10.72 -2.98
C GLU A 172 -20.02 -11.07 -3.06
N LEU A 173 -19.36 -11.37 -1.94
CA LEU A 173 -17.96 -11.76 -1.91
C LEU A 173 -17.77 -13.25 -2.24
N LYS A 174 -18.69 -14.12 -1.83
CA LYS A 174 -18.61 -15.56 -2.14
C LYS A 174 -18.48 -15.82 -3.64
N ALA A 175 -19.13 -15.02 -4.48
CA ALA A 175 -19.03 -15.14 -5.94
C ALA A 175 -17.60 -14.93 -6.47
N PHE A 176 -16.76 -14.21 -5.74
CA PHE A 176 -15.38 -13.91 -6.13
C PHE A 176 -14.32 -14.66 -5.31
N VAL A 177 -14.72 -15.51 -4.36
CA VAL A 177 -13.79 -16.30 -3.54
C VAL A 177 -14.03 -17.78 -3.76
N THR A 178 -12.99 -18.53 -4.11
CA THR A 178 -13.11 -19.96 -4.41
C THR A 178 -11.88 -20.74 -3.95
N ASN A 179 -11.91 -22.05 -4.08
CA ASN A 179 -10.75 -22.91 -3.87
C ASN A 179 -9.65 -22.58 -4.87
N LYS A 180 -8.41 -22.36 -4.38
CA LYS A 180 -7.25 -22.06 -5.23
C LYS A 180 -7.00 -23.13 -6.30
N ASP A 181 -7.28 -24.40 -6.02
CA ASP A 181 -6.99 -25.52 -6.93
C ASP A 181 -8.03 -25.62 -8.07
N GLU A 182 -9.22 -25.05 -7.87
CA GLU A 182 -10.30 -25.00 -8.86
C GLU A 182 -10.23 -23.73 -9.72
N LEU A 183 -9.23 -22.89 -9.47
CA LEU A 183 -9.19 -21.56 -10.01
C LEU A 183 -8.63 -21.52 -11.42
N LYS A 184 -9.52 -21.44 -12.41
CA LYS A 184 -9.17 -21.04 -13.78
C LYS A 184 -8.78 -19.56 -13.76
N SER A 185 -7.48 -19.30 -13.75
CA SER A 185 -6.92 -17.98 -13.46
C SER A 185 -6.14 -17.44 -14.66
N PHE A 186 -6.46 -16.21 -15.07
CA PHE A 186 -5.68 -15.49 -16.07
C PHE A 186 -4.31 -15.02 -15.54
N ILE A 187 -4.30 -14.61 -14.28
CA ILE A 187 -3.09 -14.30 -13.51
C ILE A 187 -3.20 -15.12 -12.24
N VAL A 188 -2.11 -15.78 -11.86
CA VAL A 188 -1.89 -16.23 -10.50
C VAL A 188 -0.80 -15.35 -9.96
N VAL A 189 -1.12 -14.55 -8.96
CA VAL A 189 -0.08 -13.94 -8.14
C VAL A 189 0.12 -14.86 -6.94
N PRO A 190 1.15 -15.73 -6.96
CA PRO A 190 1.43 -16.57 -5.81
C PRO A 190 1.85 -15.68 -4.63
N ASP A 191 1.57 -16.16 -3.43
CA ASP A 191 2.06 -15.57 -2.18
C ASP A 191 1.57 -14.14 -1.89
N TYR A 192 0.37 -13.78 -2.37
CA TYR A 192 -0.32 -12.56 -1.93
C TYR A 192 -0.72 -12.74 -0.46
N THR A 193 0.24 -12.52 0.43
CA THR A 193 0.10 -12.89 1.83
C THR A 193 -0.36 -11.66 2.60
N TYR A 194 -1.64 -11.64 2.99
CA TYR A 194 -2.18 -10.66 3.92
C TYR A 194 -2.40 -11.34 5.27
N GLU A 195 -1.48 -11.07 6.19
CA GLU A 195 -1.57 -11.32 7.63
C GLU A 195 -1.69 -9.95 8.31
N LEU A 196 -2.65 -9.17 7.83
CA LEU A 196 -3.03 -7.96 8.55
C LEU A 196 -4.07 -8.42 9.57
N GLY A 197 -3.87 -8.06 10.85
CA GLY A 197 -4.77 -8.41 11.94
C GLY A 197 -6.13 -7.72 11.79
N ARG A 198 -6.45 -6.79 12.68
CA ARG A 198 -7.56 -5.85 12.45
C ARG A 198 -7.01 -4.68 11.67
N PHE A 199 -7.55 -4.40 10.51
CA PHE A 199 -7.13 -3.29 9.67
C PHE A 199 -8.34 -2.73 8.94
N GLU A 200 -8.28 -1.45 8.62
CA GLU A 200 -9.20 -0.82 7.68
C GLU A 200 -8.47 -0.52 6.38
N ILE A 201 -9.15 -0.71 5.25
CA ILE A 201 -8.63 -0.32 3.94
C ILE A 201 -9.57 0.74 3.40
N VAL A 202 -9.02 1.86 2.95
CA VAL A 202 -9.68 2.82 2.07
C VAL A 202 -8.90 2.82 0.76
N ALA A 203 -9.58 2.58 -0.35
CA ALA A 203 -8.95 2.59 -1.67
C ALA A 203 -9.88 3.22 -2.70
N PHE A 204 -9.32 4.02 -3.61
CA PHE A 204 -10.03 4.63 -4.73
C PHE A 204 -9.08 4.84 -5.91
N GLY A 205 -9.64 5.01 -7.11
CA GLY A 205 -8.88 5.30 -8.32
C GLY A 205 -9.51 4.76 -9.60
N GLU A 206 -10.48 3.86 -9.51
CA GLU A 206 -11.23 3.36 -10.67
C GLU A 206 -11.82 4.53 -11.48
N GLY A 207 -11.66 4.48 -12.81
CA GLY A 207 -12.06 5.55 -13.73
C GLY A 207 -11.11 6.74 -13.80
N ASN A 208 -10.06 6.79 -12.98
CA ASN A 208 -9.08 7.88 -12.94
C ASN A 208 -7.69 7.38 -13.35
N SER A 209 -6.74 8.29 -13.48
CA SER A 209 -5.31 8.00 -13.69
C SER A 209 -4.50 8.03 -12.40
N GLU A 210 -5.18 8.13 -11.25
CA GLU A 210 -4.59 8.13 -9.93
C GLU A 210 -5.30 7.07 -9.09
N CYS A 211 -4.54 6.30 -8.32
CA CYS A 211 -5.10 5.46 -7.27
C CYS A 211 -4.38 5.69 -5.95
N TYR A 212 -5.13 5.43 -4.90
CA TYR A 212 -4.70 5.63 -3.53
C TYR A 212 -5.17 4.47 -2.68
N TRP A 213 -4.31 4.02 -1.78
CA TRP A 213 -4.60 3.10 -0.71
C TRP A 213 -4.21 3.74 0.62
N TYR A 214 -5.06 3.51 1.61
CA TYR A 214 -4.79 3.82 3.01
C TYR A 214 -5.20 2.61 3.84
N ILE A 215 -4.23 2.07 4.55
CA ILE A 215 -4.39 0.89 5.40
C ILE A 215 -4.14 1.36 6.83
N ASP A 216 -5.19 1.39 7.65
CA ASP A 216 -5.15 1.78 9.06
C ASP A 216 -5.11 0.58 10.00
N GLU A 217 -4.37 0.74 11.08
CA GLU A 217 -3.96 -0.30 12.01
C GLU A 217 -3.40 -1.59 11.41
N PRO A 218 -2.73 -1.61 10.24
CA PRO A 218 -2.07 -2.82 9.80
C PRO A 218 -1.09 -3.25 10.91
N ASP A 219 -1.08 -4.56 11.20
CA ASP A 219 -0.06 -5.23 12.01
C ASP A 219 1.28 -5.22 11.21
N LEU A 220 1.66 -4.05 10.72
CA LEU A 220 2.74 -3.71 9.78
C LEU A 220 4.09 -4.20 10.25
N GLN A 221 4.28 -4.27 11.56
CA GLN A 221 5.51 -4.73 12.19
C GLN A 221 5.81 -6.20 11.86
N LYS A 222 4.81 -6.98 11.45
CA LYS A 222 4.96 -8.40 11.10
C LYS A 222 5.22 -8.64 9.61
N LYS A 223 5.18 -7.61 8.75
CA LYS A 223 5.35 -7.77 7.30
C LYS A 223 6.42 -6.86 6.72
N ALA A 224 7.22 -7.45 5.85
CA ALA A 224 8.18 -6.72 5.05
C ALA A 224 7.57 -6.06 3.81
N THR A 225 6.44 -6.55 3.25
CA THR A 225 5.91 -6.13 1.95
C THR A 225 4.39 -6.15 1.88
N VAL A 226 3.78 -5.10 1.35
CA VAL A 226 2.36 -5.04 0.95
C VAL A 226 2.27 -4.92 -0.57
N GLN A 227 1.43 -5.73 -1.21
CA GLN A 227 1.30 -5.73 -2.68
C GLN A 227 -0.01 -5.07 -3.13
N PHE A 228 0.10 -4.17 -4.11
CA PHE A 228 -1.02 -3.49 -4.76
C PHE A 228 -1.21 -4.01 -6.19
N GLY A 229 -2.42 -4.45 -6.53
CA GLY A 229 -2.79 -4.93 -7.85
C GLY A 229 -3.56 -3.87 -8.61
N ILE A 230 -3.19 -3.63 -9.86
CA ILE A 230 -3.79 -2.59 -10.70
C ILE A 230 -4.10 -3.17 -12.08
N ILE A 231 -5.33 -2.96 -12.53
CA ILE A 231 -5.70 -3.10 -13.94
C ILE A 231 -5.91 -1.70 -14.50
N PHE A 232 -5.23 -1.38 -15.58
CA PHE A 232 -5.39 -0.10 -16.26
C PHE A 232 -5.48 -0.28 -17.78
N LYS A 233 -6.05 0.70 -18.45
CA LYS A 233 -6.21 0.73 -19.90
C LYS A 233 -5.66 2.01 -20.51
N VAL A 234 -5.06 1.88 -21.67
CA VAL A 234 -4.43 2.97 -22.43
C VAL A 234 -4.90 2.95 -23.89
N PRO A 235 -4.73 4.03 -24.65
CA PRO A 235 -4.96 3.99 -26.08
C PRO A 235 -4.14 2.90 -26.78
N LYS A 236 -4.65 2.38 -27.88
CA LYS A 236 -3.92 1.42 -28.72
C LYS A 236 -2.56 1.98 -29.13
N LYS A 237 -1.56 1.10 -29.23
CA LYS A 237 -0.20 1.44 -29.67
C LYS A 237 0.57 2.37 -28.71
N THR A 238 0.11 2.54 -27.48
CA THR A 238 0.88 3.22 -26.44
C THR A 238 2.14 2.39 -26.15
N ALA A 239 3.31 2.97 -26.35
CA ALA A 239 4.58 2.27 -26.14
C ALA A 239 5.02 2.26 -24.67
N SER A 240 4.69 3.31 -23.92
CA SER A 240 5.07 3.45 -22.52
C SER A 240 4.13 4.38 -21.75
N VAL A 241 4.09 4.24 -20.43
CA VAL A 241 3.39 5.17 -19.53
C VAL A 241 4.35 5.72 -18.47
N GLU A 242 4.12 6.93 -18.00
CA GLU A 242 4.78 7.44 -16.80
C GLU A 242 4.05 6.93 -15.57
N LEU A 243 4.80 6.56 -14.53
CA LEU A 243 4.23 6.24 -13.22
C LEU A 243 5.01 7.00 -12.16
N ARG A 244 4.30 7.71 -11.29
CA ARG A 244 4.87 8.27 -10.05
C ARG A 244 4.24 7.56 -8.87
N GLY A 245 5.07 7.06 -7.98
CA GLY A 245 4.64 6.41 -6.75
C GLY A 245 5.08 7.21 -5.53
N LEU A 246 4.21 7.30 -4.55
CA LEU A 246 4.51 7.79 -3.22
C LEU A 246 3.94 6.79 -2.21
N VAL A 247 4.79 6.23 -1.37
CA VAL A 247 4.38 5.34 -0.28
C VAL A 247 4.92 5.90 1.02
N TRP A 248 4.10 5.89 2.06
CA TRP A 248 4.52 6.34 3.38
C TRP A 248 3.80 5.59 4.49
N THR A 249 4.41 5.68 5.66
CA THR A 249 3.87 5.18 6.92
C THR A 249 3.88 6.29 7.95
N GLU A 250 2.86 6.32 8.79
CA GLU A 250 2.75 7.29 9.88
C GLU A 250 2.95 6.58 11.22
N PRO A 251 3.79 7.13 12.13
CA PRO A 251 4.05 6.52 13.41
C PRO A 251 2.80 6.56 14.30
N ARG A 252 2.71 5.61 15.24
CA ARG A 252 1.70 5.65 16.29
C ARG A 252 2.08 6.74 17.29
N MET A 253 1.40 7.89 17.23
CA MET A 253 1.79 9.08 17.98
C MET A 253 1.75 8.89 19.49
N ASN A 254 0.75 8.18 20.03
CA ASN A 254 0.72 7.88 21.47
C ASN A 254 1.93 7.07 21.93
N TRP A 255 2.44 6.16 21.09
CA TRP A 255 3.67 5.43 21.40
C TRP A 255 4.87 6.37 21.36
N LEU A 256 5.02 7.17 20.29
CA LEU A 256 6.14 8.12 20.14
C LEU A 256 6.22 9.10 21.32
N VAL A 257 5.09 9.70 21.71
CA VAL A 257 5.00 10.61 22.85
C VAL A 257 5.43 9.92 24.15
N ALA A 258 4.99 8.68 24.38
CA ALA A 258 5.38 7.93 25.57
C ALA A 258 6.89 7.62 25.59
N GLN A 259 7.54 7.43 24.44
CA GLN A 259 8.99 7.19 24.39
C GLN A 259 9.82 8.44 24.76
N VAL A 260 9.28 9.65 24.55
CA VAL A 260 9.99 10.92 24.80
C VAL A 260 9.45 11.68 26.02
N GLU A 261 8.62 11.05 26.84
CA GLU A 261 7.91 11.68 27.96
C GLU A 261 8.86 12.33 28.97
N ASN A 262 9.98 11.67 29.27
CA ASN A 262 11.03 12.12 30.20
C ASN A 262 11.68 13.46 29.78
N VAL A 263 11.73 13.75 28.48
CA VAL A 263 12.36 14.97 27.94
C VAL A 263 11.38 15.93 27.29
N PHE A 264 10.09 15.59 27.24
CA PHE A 264 9.05 16.35 26.57
C PHE A 264 9.03 17.82 26.99
N GLY A 265 9.20 18.09 28.29
CA GLY A 265 9.24 19.45 28.85
C GLY A 265 10.38 20.33 28.33
N TYR A 266 11.44 19.73 27.79
CA TYR A 266 12.64 20.43 27.31
C TYR A 266 12.70 20.58 25.78
N LEU A 267 11.77 19.94 25.05
CA LEU A 267 11.68 20.06 23.60
C LEU A 267 11.28 21.49 23.19
N SER A 268 11.57 21.85 21.93
CA SER A 268 11.10 23.09 21.33
C SER A 268 9.57 23.18 21.33
N ASP A 269 9.02 24.40 21.36
CA ASP A 269 7.58 24.61 21.36
C ASP A 269 6.90 24.05 20.10
N GLN A 270 7.62 24.06 18.97
CA GLN A 270 7.17 23.45 17.73
C GLN A 270 6.99 21.93 17.88
N LEU A 271 7.99 21.22 18.39
CA LEU A 271 7.90 19.77 18.60
C LEU A 271 6.86 19.41 19.66
N LYS A 272 6.77 20.18 20.76
CA LYS A 272 5.71 20.00 21.77
C LYS A 272 4.32 20.12 21.17
N THR A 273 4.11 21.12 20.29
CA THR A 273 2.83 21.34 19.61
C THR A 273 2.49 20.17 18.67
N LEU A 274 3.47 19.70 17.89
CA LEU A 274 3.29 18.57 16.97
C LEU A 274 2.97 17.28 17.74
N LEU A 275 3.78 16.92 18.73
CA LEU A 275 3.58 15.74 19.55
C LEU A 275 2.27 15.81 20.36
N GLY A 276 1.91 16.98 20.88
CA GLY A 276 0.65 17.22 21.59
C GLY A 276 -0.59 17.14 20.71
N SER A 277 -0.44 17.29 19.39
CA SER A 277 -1.54 17.19 18.41
C SER A 277 -1.93 15.75 18.08
N LYS A 278 -1.24 14.74 18.67
CA LYS A 278 -1.51 13.30 18.50
C LYS A 278 -1.53 12.92 17.02
N ASP A 279 -2.43 12.03 16.63
CA ASP A 279 -2.55 11.48 15.27
C ASP A 279 -2.73 12.55 14.17
N LYS A 280 -3.17 13.78 14.51
CA LYS A 280 -3.29 14.86 13.50
C LYS A 280 -1.95 15.31 12.92
N ALA A 281 -0.86 15.10 13.65
CA ALA A 281 0.49 15.45 13.23
C ALA A 281 1.33 14.21 12.85
N ALA A 282 0.73 13.02 12.79
CA ALA A 282 1.48 11.79 12.47
C ALA A 282 2.15 11.88 11.10
N ASN A 283 1.51 12.54 10.12
CA ASN A 283 2.08 12.80 8.80
C ASN A 283 3.38 13.63 8.84
N LYS A 284 3.57 14.51 9.83
CA LYS A 284 4.80 15.30 10.01
C LYS A 284 5.98 14.47 10.50
N PHE A 285 5.72 13.25 10.98
CA PHE A 285 6.74 12.28 11.37
C PHE A 285 6.73 11.04 10.48
N ALA A 286 6.14 11.15 9.28
CA ALA A 286 6.03 10.03 8.36
C ALA A 286 7.41 9.59 7.83
N ARG A 287 7.47 8.32 7.46
CA ARG A 287 8.57 7.72 6.70
C ARG A 287 8.03 7.25 5.38
N GLY A 288 8.80 7.35 4.30
CA GLY A 288 8.30 6.96 2.99
C GLY A 288 9.34 6.94 1.90
N ALA A 289 8.88 6.65 0.70
CA ALA A 289 9.64 6.69 -0.54
C ALA A 289 8.79 7.29 -1.65
N ALA A 290 9.44 8.07 -2.52
CA ALA A 290 8.87 8.59 -3.74
C ALA A 290 9.72 8.15 -4.92
N GLU A 291 9.09 7.57 -5.93
CA GLU A 291 9.79 7.05 -7.12
C GLU A 291 9.02 7.44 -8.39
N LYS A 292 9.77 7.56 -9.50
CA LYS A 292 9.22 7.82 -10.82
C LYS A 292 9.78 6.80 -11.81
N TRP A 293 8.90 6.22 -12.61
CA TRP A 293 9.23 5.28 -13.66
C TRP A 293 8.66 5.71 -15.01
N VAL A 294 9.31 5.22 -16.07
CA VAL A 294 8.75 5.15 -17.42
C VAL A 294 8.60 3.66 -17.72
N LEU A 295 7.36 3.20 -17.76
CA LEU A 295 7.03 1.78 -17.91
C LEU A 295 6.87 1.44 -19.40
N PRO A 296 7.79 0.67 -20.01
CA PRO A 296 7.57 0.15 -21.35
C PRO A 296 6.42 -0.84 -21.31
N LEU A 297 5.43 -0.66 -22.19
CA LEU A 297 4.27 -1.52 -22.25
C LEU A 297 4.56 -2.72 -23.15
N PRO A 298 4.35 -3.96 -22.68
CA PRO A 298 4.55 -5.15 -23.49
C PRO A 298 3.50 -5.24 -24.60
N ASN A 299 3.94 -5.48 -25.83
CA ASN A 299 3.06 -5.76 -26.97
C ASN A 299 2.51 -7.19 -26.91
#